data_AF-A0A661WZN0-F1
#
_entry.id   AF-A0A661WZN0-F1
#
_cell.length_a   1.000
_cell.length_b   1.000
_cell.length_c   1.000
_cell.angle_alpha   90.00
_cell.angle_beta   90.00
_cell.angle_gamma   90.00
#
_symmetry.space_group_name_H-M   'P 1'
#
loop_
_entity.id
_entity.type
_entity.pdbx_description
1 polymer ?
#
loop_
_entity_poly.entity_id
_entity_poly.type
_entity_poly.pdbx_seq_one_letter_code
_entity_poly.pdbx_strand_id
1 'polypeptide(L)'
;LVSKTNLFAAAVAHAGISSISSYWGQGYWGYLYSAVATANSFPWNRKDIYVNRSPLFNADKINTPLLLLHGTADTNVPTGESIQLYTALKLLGKTVELVEIKDQNHHIMAYGKRKRWTKTIIAWFDRWLKGQPQWWQRLYPQK
;
A
#
# COMPACT_ATOMS: atom_id res chain seq x y z
N LEU A 1 -2.23 -10.01 -2.16
CA LEU A 1 -2.89 -10.59 -3.36
C LEU A 1 -2.02 -10.42 -4.61
N VAL A 2 -1.73 -9.20 -5.05
CA VAL A 2 -0.96 -8.93 -6.28
C VAL A 2 0.49 -9.43 -6.29
N SER A 3 1.06 -9.77 -5.13
CA SER A 3 2.37 -10.44 -5.02
C SER A 3 2.29 -11.97 -5.15
N LYS A 4 1.09 -12.53 -5.30
CA LYS A 4 0.82 -13.98 -5.34
C LYS A 4 0.14 -14.43 -6.64
N THR A 5 -0.38 -13.49 -7.44
CA THR A 5 -1.08 -13.79 -8.70
C THR A 5 -1.05 -12.59 -9.64
N ASN A 6 -1.18 -12.85 -10.94
CA ASN A 6 -1.28 -11.84 -12.01
C ASN A 6 -2.71 -11.69 -12.56
N LEU A 7 -3.74 -12.21 -11.85
CA LEU A 7 -5.13 -12.16 -12.31
C LEU A 7 -5.72 -10.74 -12.38
N PHE A 8 -5.18 -9.79 -11.62
CA PHE A 8 -5.75 -8.45 -11.50
C PHE A 8 -5.10 -7.48 -12.50
N ALA A 9 -5.94 -6.79 -13.29
CA ALA A 9 -5.49 -5.78 -14.26
C ALA A 9 -5.00 -4.47 -13.60
N ALA A 10 -5.51 -4.14 -12.41
CA ALA A 10 -5.05 -3.01 -11.61
C ALA A 10 -5.41 -3.21 -10.14
N ALA A 11 -4.67 -2.57 -9.23
CA ALA A 11 -4.96 -2.62 -7.79
C ALA A 11 -4.70 -1.28 -7.11
N VAL A 12 -5.36 -1.10 -5.95
CA VAL A 12 -5.16 0.00 -5.02
C VAL A 12 -4.93 -0.60 -3.63
N ALA A 13 -3.86 -0.18 -2.95
CA ALA A 13 -3.63 -0.49 -1.55
C ALA A 13 -3.67 0.81 -0.73
N HIS A 14 -4.70 0.95 0.11
CA HIS A 14 -4.84 2.07 1.04
C HIS A 14 -4.37 1.65 2.43
N ALA A 15 -3.47 2.43 3.03
CA ALA A 15 -2.91 2.21 4.36
C ALA A 15 -2.47 0.74 4.59
N GLY A 16 -1.81 0.17 3.59
CA GLY A 16 -1.44 -1.24 3.57
C GLY A 16 -0.15 -1.55 4.34
N ILE A 17 -0.04 -2.79 4.80
CA ILE A 17 1.18 -3.35 5.41
C ILE A 17 1.99 -4.06 4.31
N SER A 18 3.23 -3.66 4.11
CA SER A 18 4.14 -4.32 3.16
C SER A 18 5.23 -5.15 3.84
N SER A 19 5.55 -4.86 5.10
CA SER A 19 6.44 -5.63 5.97
C SER A 19 5.75 -5.89 7.31
N ILE A 20 5.37 -7.15 7.52
CA ILE A 20 4.75 -7.61 8.76
C ILE A 20 5.69 -7.38 9.95
N SER A 21 7.01 -7.50 9.76
CA SER A 21 7.99 -7.25 10.83
C SER A 21 8.01 -5.78 11.28
N SER A 22 7.94 -4.86 10.31
CA SER A 22 7.88 -3.43 10.59
C SER A 22 6.57 -3.07 11.29
N TYR A 23 5.43 -3.53 10.73
CA TYR A 23 4.13 -3.31 11.35
C TYR A 23 4.02 -3.92 12.76
N TRP A 24 4.61 -5.09 13.00
CA TRP A 24 4.63 -5.70 14.33
C TRP A 24 5.24 -4.78 15.39
N GLY A 25 6.36 -4.12 15.07
CA GLY A 25 7.08 -3.26 16.00
C GLY A 25 6.56 -1.82 16.10
N GLN A 26 5.97 -1.28 15.02
CA GLN A 26 5.59 0.14 14.94
C GLN A 26 4.08 0.39 14.86
N GLY A 27 3.31 -0.59 14.39
CA GLY A 27 1.88 -0.46 14.20
C GLY A 27 1.12 -0.53 15.52
N TYR A 28 0.03 0.23 15.63
CA TYR A 28 -0.76 0.34 16.85
C TYR A 28 -1.23 -1.01 17.40
N TRP A 29 -1.63 -1.93 16.50
CA TRP A 29 -2.05 -3.29 16.85
C TRP A 29 -0.97 -4.35 16.58
N GLY A 30 0.24 -3.97 16.17
CA GLY A 30 1.26 -4.86 15.63
C GLY A 30 1.61 -6.03 16.56
N TYR A 31 1.90 -5.71 17.82
CA TYR A 31 2.20 -6.71 18.84
C TYR A 31 1.02 -7.67 19.08
N LEU A 32 -0.20 -7.13 19.28
CA LEU A 32 -1.38 -7.94 19.59
C LEU A 32 -1.78 -8.86 18.42
N TYR A 33 -1.57 -8.43 17.17
CA TYR A 33 -1.80 -9.29 16.00
C TYR A 33 -0.90 -10.54 16.03
N SER A 34 0.30 -10.39 16.56
CA SER A 34 1.31 -11.45 16.63
C SER A 34 1.11 -12.35 17.85
N ALA A 35 0.91 -11.73 19.02
CA ALA A 35 0.68 -12.44 20.28
C ALA A 35 -0.66 -13.20 20.28
N VAL A 36 -1.72 -12.61 19.71
CA VAL A 36 -3.08 -13.16 19.77
C VAL A 36 -3.49 -13.78 18.44
N ALA A 37 -3.62 -12.97 17.39
CA ALA A 37 -4.26 -13.42 16.15
C ALA A 37 -3.46 -14.48 15.37
N THR A 38 -2.14 -14.55 15.59
CA THR A 38 -1.26 -15.56 14.98
C THR A 38 -0.65 -16.51 16.01
N ALA A 39 -1.24 -16.62 17.21
CA ALA A 39 -0.87 -17.58 18.25
C ALA A 39 0.61 -17.53 18.65
N ASN A 40 1.05 -16.40 19.21
CA ASN A 40 2.45 -16.18 19.64
C ASN A 40 3.49 -16.44 18.55
N SER A 41 3.14 -16.08 17.31
CA SER A 41 4.08 -16.05 16.19
C SER A 41 4.83 -14.74 16.20
N PHE A 42 6.16 -14.79 16.29
CA PHE A 42 7.07 -13.64 16.37
C PHE A 42 8.15 -13.72 15.27
N PRO A 43 8.85 -12.60 14.96
CA PRO A 43 9.84 -12.60 13.88
C PRO A 43 10.92 -13.68 13.99
N TRP A 44 11.35 -14.03 15.21
CA TRP A 44 12.41 -15.01 15.46
C TRP A 44 11.96 -16.48 15.42
N ASN A 45 10.67 -16.77 15.63
CA ASN A 45 10.16 -18.15 15.62
C ASN A 45 9.32 -18.48 14.37
N ARG A 46 8.84 -17.48 13.63
CA ARG A 46 7.93 -17.65 12.48
C ARG A 46 8.32 -16.81 11.27
N LYS A 47 9.58 -16.92 10.85
CA LYS A 47 10.12 -16.23 9.66
C LYS A 47 9.27 -16.45 8.40
N ASP A 48 8.63 -17.60 8.26
CA ASP A 48 7.72 -17.92 7.16
C ASP A 48 6.53 -16.94 7.07
N ILE A 49 6.01 -16.46 8.20
CA ILE A 49 4.98 -15.42 8.22
C ILE A 49 5.62 -14.07 7.89
N TYR A 50 6.63 -13.68 8.66
CA TYR A 50 7.15 -12.32 8.65
C TYR A 50 7.88 -11.92 7.36
N VAL A 51 8.53 -12.88 6.69
CA VAL A 51 9.24 -12.64 5.44
C VAL A 51 8.41 -13.12 4.26
N ASN A 52 8.00 -14.40 4.22
CA ASN A 52 7.42 -14.97 3.00
C ASN A 52 6.00 -14.45 2.69
N ARG A 53 5.26 -13.96 3.69
CA ARG A 53 3.93 -13.36 3.50
C ARG A 53 3.95 -11.84 3.34
N SER A 54 5.05 -11.18 3.67
CA SER A 54 5.23 -9.74 3.50
C SER A 54 5.34 -9.38 2.00
N PRO A 55 4.49 -8.48 1.47
CA PRO A 55 4.57 -8.04 0.08
C PRO A 55 5.94 -7.47 -0.32
N LEU A 56 6.64 -6.78 0.58
CA LEU A 56 7.94 -6.17 0.31
C LEU A 56 8.98 -7.18 -0.18
N PHE A 57 9.07 -8.35 0.47
CA PHE A 57 10.00 -9.42 0.09
C PHE A 57 9.55 -10.24 -1.13
N ASN A 58 8.42 -9.86 -1.75
CA ASN A 58 7.90 -10.46 -2.96
C ASN A 58 7.57 -9.37 -4.01
N ALA A 59 8.20 -8.19 -3.90
CA ALA A 59 7.92 -7.04 -4.77
C ALA A 59 8.28 -7.34 -6.24
N ASP A 60 9.29 -8.18 -6.48
CA ASP A 60 9.71 -8.70 -7.79
C ASP A 60 8.57 -9.39 -8.54
N LYS A 61 7.65 -10.02 -7.79
CA LYS A 61 6.49 -10.76 -8.33
C LYS A 61 5.28 -9.88 -8.63
N ILE A 62 5.28 -8.61 -8.22
CA ILE A 62 4.16 -7.70 -8.46
C ILE A 62 4.28 -7.15 -9.88
N ASN A 63 3.38 -7.59 -10.77
CA ASN A 63 3.30 -7.09 -12.15
C ASN A 63 2.04 -6.25 -12.41
N THR A 64 1.02 -6.38 -11.56
CA THR A 64 -0.20 -5.57 -11.62
C THR A 64 0.13 -4.10 -11.31
N PRO A 65 -0.31 -3.13 -12.15
CA PRO A 65 -0.28 -1.72 -11.81
C PRO A 65 -0.85 -1.45 -10.42
N LEU A 66 -0.04 -0.88 -9.53
CA LEU A 66 -0.41 -0.66 -8.13
C LEU A 66 -0.40 0.82 -7.75
N LEU A 67 -1.54 1.31 -7.23
CA LEU A 67 -1.60 2.58 -6.53
C LEU A 67 -1.49 2.37 -5.02
N LEU A 68 -0.54 3.04 -4.40
CA LEU A 68 -0.38 3.11 -2.95
C LEU A 68 -0.98 4.43 -2.45
N LEU A 69 -1.91 4.35 -1.50
CA LEU A 69 -2.54 5.50 -0.85
C LEU A 69 -2.27 5.45 0.65
N HIS A 70 -1.89 6.58 1.25
CA HIS A 70 -1.61 6.62 2.69
C HIS A 70 -1.87 8.01 3.27
N GLY A 71 -2.40 8.07 4.48
CA GLY A 71 -2.37 9.31 5.28
C GLY A 71 -0.97 9.55 5.86
N THR A 72 -0.48 10.78 5.85
CA THR A 72 0.88 11.09 6.38
C THR A 72 0.94 11.11 7.91
N ALA A 73 -0.20 10.99 8.58
CA ALA A 73 -0.33 10.98 10.04
C ALA A 73 -1.07 9.72 10.52
N ASP A 74 -0.93 8.61 9.77
CA ASP A 74 -1.51 7.32 10.14
C ASP A 74 -0.82 6.79 11.40
N THR A 75 -1.60 6.68 12.48
CA THR A 75 -1.13 6.20 13.78
C THR A 75 -1.33 4.70 13.95
N ASN A 76 -2.06 4.05 13.04
CA ASN A 76 -2.29 2.60 13.06
C ASN A 76 -1.23 1.87 12.24
N VAL A 77 -1.13 2.21 10.96
CA VAL A 77 -0.14 1.64 10.03
C VAL A 77 0.85 2.76 9.68
N PRO A 78 2.13 2.64 10.02
CA PRO A 78 3.10 3.69 9.70
C PRO A 78 3.19 3.92 8.18
N THR A 79 3.25 5.19 7.77
CA THR A 79 3.35 5.57 6.34
C THR A 79 4.55 4.95 5.62
N GLY A 80 5.62 4.63 6.37
CA GLY A 80 6.79 3.90 5.89
C GLY A 80 6.45 2.59 5.17
N GLU A 81 5.34 1.94 5.52
CA GLU A 81 4.88 0.71 4.87
C GLU A 81 4.54 0.92 3.38
N SER A 82 3.93 2.05 3.02
CA SER A 82 3.70 2.37 1.61
C SER A 82 4.99 2.84 0.93
N ILE A 83 5.80 3.64 1.63
CA ILE A 83 7.04 4.21 1.08
C ILE A 83 8.04 3.11 0.70
N GLN A 84 8.26 2.11 1.57
CA GLN A 84 9.21 1.04 1.30
C GLN A 84 8.80 0.18 0.10
N LEU A 85 7.51 -0.12 -0.04
CA LEU A 85 7.00 -0.89 -1.18
C LEU A 85 7.04 -0.07 -2.48
N TYR A 86 6.71 1.23 -2.41
CA TYR A 86 6.87 2.15 -3.52
C TYR A 86 8.31 2.18 -4.03
N THR A 87 9.28 2.37 -3.13
CA THR A 87 10.71 2.41 -3.47
C THR A 87 11.15 1.10 -4.11
N ALA A 88 10.80 -0.05 -3.51
CA ALA A 88 11.14 -1.36 -4.08
C ALA A 88 10.59 -1.54 -5.49
N LEU A 89 9.31 -1.21 -5.70
CA LEU A 89 8.65 -1.33 -7.00
C LEU A 89 9.22 -0.36 -8.04
N LYS A 90 9.56 0.87 -7.66
CA LYS A 90 10.24 1.83 -8.57
C LYS A 90 11.63 1.33 -8.97
N LEU A 91 12.43 0.81 -8.02
CA LEU A 91 13.75 0.24 -8.32
C LEU A 91 13.67 -0.97 -9.25
N LEU A 92 12.61 -1.77 -9.13
CA LEU A 92 12.33 -2.91 -10.00
C LEU A 92 11.69 -2.53 -11.35
N GLY A 93 11.52 -1.23 -11.64
CA GLY A 93 10.88 -0.75 -12.87
C GLY A 93 9.40 -1.12 -12.99
N LYS A 94 8.73 -1.45 -11.89
CA LYS A 94 7.31 -1.83 -11.89
C LYS A 94 6.40 -0.59 -11.98
N THR A 95 5.20 -0.81 -12.49
CA THR A 95 4.17 0.23 -12.58
C THR A 95 3.55 0.50 -11.20
N VAL A 96 4.02 1.54 -10.53
CA VAL A 96 3.54 1.95 -9.22
C VAL A 96 3.42 3.46 -9.12
N GLU A 97 2.42 3.94 -8.37
CA GLU A 97 2.33 5.33 -7.92
C GLU A 97 2.05 5.38 -6.41
N LEU A 98 2.57 6.40 -5.73
CA LEU A 98 2.31 6.68 -4.32
C LEU A 98 1.65 8.05 -4.19
N VAL A 99 0.49 8.09 -3.54
CA VAL A 99 -0.21 9.32 -3.22
C VAL A 99 -0.41 9.40 -1.71
N GLU A 100 0.27 10.36 -1.10
CA GLU A 100 0.14 10.66 0.31
C GLU A 100 -0.89 11.79 0.54
N ILE A 101 -1.79 11.57 1.49
CA ILE A 101 -2.80 12.55 1.89
C ILE A 101 -2.34 13.21 3.19
N LYS A 102 -1.76 14.41 3.04
CA LYS A 102 -1.19 15.20 4.13
C LYS A 102 -2.16 15.34 5.32
N ASP A 103 -1.65 15.24 6.54
CA ASP A 103 -2.36 15.41 7.83
C ASP A 103 -3.62 14.54 7.98
N GLN A 104 -3.67 13.37 7.36
CA GLN A 104 -4.74 12.40 7.56
C GLN A 104 -4.18 11.15 8.22
N ASN A 105 -5.00 10.54 9.08
CA ASN A 105 -4.69 9.30 9.77
C ASN A 105 -5.08 8.09 8.89
N HIS A 106 -5.28 6.92 9.48
CA HIS A 106 -5.69 5.67 8.83
C HIS A 106 -6.92 5.81 7.96
N HIS A 107 -7.87 6.62 8.42
CA HIS A 107 -9.04 7.02 7.67
C HIS A 107 -8.91 8.47 7.16
N ILE A 108 -9.33 8.69 5.91
CA ILE A 108 -9.33 10.02 5.29
C ILE A 108 -10.64 10.73 5.63
N MET A 109 -10.65 11.44 6.77
CA MET A 109 -11.88 12.01 7.34
C MET A 109 -12.21 13.41 6.83
N ALA A 110 -11.23 14.26 6.54
CA ALA A 110 -11.50 15.61 6.08
C ALA A 110 -12.17 15.60 4.70
N TYR A 111 -13.37 16.19 4.58
CA TYR A 111 -14.22 16.05 3.39
C TYR A 111 -13.51 16.38 2.07
N GLY A 112 -12.77 17.51 2.00
CA GLY A 112 -12.00 17.88 0.82
C GLY A 112 -10.92 16.86 0.45
N LYS A 113 -10.21 16.34 1.46
CA LYS A 113 -9.17 15.33 1.30
C LYS A 113 -9.77 13.97 0.91
N ARG A 114 -10.93 13.62 1.45
CA ARG A 114 -11.69 12.41 1.09
C ARG A 114 -12.17 12.46 -0.36
N LYS A 115 -12.68 13.60 -0.83
CA LYS A 115 -13.00 13.81 -2.25
C LYS A 115 -11.78 13.61 -3.13
N ARG A 116 -10.62 14.17 -2.77
CA ARG A 116 -9.37 13.96 -3.52
C ARG A 116 -8.98 12.48 -3.55
N TRP A 117 -9.00 11.81 -2.41
CA TRP A 117 -8.72 10.37 -2.27
C TRP A 117 -9.62 9.53 -3.19
N THR A 118 -10.94 9.75 -3.16
CA THR A 118 -11.89 9.05 -4.03
C THR A 118 -11.62 9.33 -5.51
N LYS A 119 -11.41 10.59 -5.90
CA LYS A 119 -11.09 10.96 -7.29
C LYS A 119 -9.79 10.29 -7.78
N THR A 120 -8.79 10.18 -6.91
CA THR A 120 -7.52 9.51 -7.21
C THR A 120 -7.73 8.04 -7.54
N ILE A 121 -8.52 7.34 -6.72
CA ILE A 121 -8.84 5.92 -6.92
C ILE A 121 -9.59 5.71 -8.24
N ILE A 122 -10.62 6.52 -8.50
CA ILE A 122 -11.42 6.37 -9.72
C ILE A 122 -10.56 6.68 -10.95
N ALA A 123 -9.78 7.76 -10.93
CA ALA A 123 -8.89 8.11 -12.03
C ALA A 123 -7.82 7.03 -12.30
N TRP A 124 -7.33 6.34 -11.25
CA TRP A 124 -6.42 5.20 -11.40
C TRP A 124 -7.09 4.04 -12.12
N PHE A 125 -8.30 3.68 -11.72
CA PHE A 125 -9.03 2.61 -12.37
C PHE A 125 -9.49 2.99 -13.79
N ASP A 126 -9.89 4.23 -14.05
CA ASP A 126 -10.20 4.68 -15.41
C ASP A 126 -8.98 4.54 -16.33
N ARG A 127 -7.78 4.88 -15.84
CA ARG A 127 -6.52 4.70 -16.57
C ARG A 127 -6.27 3.25 -16.96
N TRP A 128 -6.42 2.31 -16.03
CA TRP A 128 -5.97 0.92 -16.23
C TRP A 128 -7.07 -0.07 -16.65
N LEU A 129 -8.33 0.22 -16.33
CA LEU A 129 -9.46 -0.65 -16.64
C LEU A 129 -10.28 -0.17 -17.84
N LYS A 130 -10.25 1.14 -18.15
CA LYS A 130 -10.97 1.71 -19.30
C LYS A 130 -10.06 2.26 -20.39
N GLY A 131 -8.75 2.31 -20.16
CA GLY A 131 -7.81 2.95 -21.09
C GLY A 131 -8.02 4.46 -21.20
N GLN A 132 -8.53 5.11 -20.16
CA GLN A 132 -8.86 6.55 -20.12
C GLN A 132 -7.94 7.30 -19.16
N PRO A 133 -6.66 7.56 -19.51
CA PRO A 133 -5.67 8.15 -18.61
C PRO A 133 -5.84 9.65 -18.37
N GLN A 134 -6.72 10.33 -19.11
CA GLN A 134 -6.79 11.79 -19.16
C GLN A 134 -7.13 12.39 -17.79
N TRP A 135 -7.99 11.73 -17.00
CA TRP A 135 -8.32 12.21 -15.67
C TRP A 135 -7.13 12.07 -14.70
N TRP A 136 -6.40 10.95 -14.76
CA TRP A 136 -5.18 10.78 -13.98
C TRP A 136 -4.15 11.86 -14.31
N GLN A 137 -3.91 12.10 -15.60
CA GLN A 137 -2.97 13.13 -16.08
C GLN A 137 -3.37 14.54 -15.65
N ARG A 138 -4.68 14.84 -15.56
CA ARG A 138 -5.18 16.12 -15.04
C ARG A 138 -4.96 16.27 -13.54
N LEU A 139 -5.14 15.20 -12.76
CA LEU A 139 -4.92 15.23 -11.31
C LEU A 139 -3.42 15.24 -10.95
N TYR A 140 -2.60 14.59 -11.76
CA TYR A 140 -1.16 14.38 -11.56
C TYR A 140 -0.42 14.60 -12.87
N PRO A 141 -0.24 15.87 -13.29
CA PRO A 141 0.53 16.19 -14.49
C PRO A 141 1.97 15.70 -14.32
N GLN A 142 2.54 15.14 -15.39
CA GLN A 142 3.97 14.83 -15.42
C GLN A 142 4.75 16.14 -15.24
N LYS A 143 5.76 16.11 -14.37
CA LYS A 143 6.67 17.23 -14.15
C LYS A 143 7.73 17.27 -15.22
#